data_AF-A0A960T3V9-F1
#
_entry.id   AF-A0A960T3V9-F1
#
_cell.length_a   1.000
_cell.length_b   1.000
_cell.length_c   1.000
_cell.angle_alpha   90.00
_cell.angle_beta   90.00
_cell.angle_gamma   90.00
#
_symmetry.space_group_name_H-M   'P 1'
#
loop_
_entity.id
_entity.type
_entity.pdbx_description
1 polymer ?
#
loop_
_entity_poly.entity_id
_entity_poly.type
_entity_poly.pdbx_seq_one_letter_code
_entity_poly.pdbx_strand_id
1 'polypeptide(L)'
;EAGYETYFTGKWHVAIKPDRVFDHCSREFPGMPPTVPSAYNRPLEEEPDSWRSDDPANGGYWKGGTHWSVVTADCAIEHLDSAAKSDKPFFLYAAFNAPHDPRQAPTGFLDRYDVAKIDVPKSFLPEYPHAKAMGAGPSLRDEKLAPFPRTEFAVRTHRREYYALVTHLDAQIGRILEALEKNGQKDQ
;
A
#
# COMPACT_ATOMS: atom_id res chain seq x y z
N GLU A 1 -26.04 23.52 1.68
CA GLU A 1 -25.29 22.28 1.96
C GLU A 1 -26.13 21.10 1.52
N ALA A 2 -25.54 20.09 0.89
CA ALA A 2 -26.28 18.92 0.37
C ALA A 2 -26.56 17.84 1.45
N GLY A 3 -26.21 18.10 2.72
CA GLY A 3 -26.57 17.26 3.86
C GLY A 3 -25.75 15.97 4.02
N TYR A 4 -24.55 15.89 3.44
CA TYR A 4 -23.70 14.70 3.49
C TYR A 4 -23.15 14.43 4.88
N GLU A 5 -23.16 13.17 5.29
CA GLU A 5 -22.30 12.66 6.36
C GLU A 5 -20.95 12.21 5.79
N THR A 6 -19.87 12.68 6.39
CA THR A 6 -18.53 12.54 5.85
C THR A 6 -17.67 11.61 6.71
N TYR A 7 -17.01 10.64 6.05
CA TYR A 7 -16.32 9.53 6.68
C TYR A 7 -14.87 9.44 6.21
N PHE A 8 -13.95 9.10 7.12
CA PHE A 8 -12.53 8.93 6.82
C PHE A 8 -11.92 7.67 7.44
N THR A 9 -11.04 7.03 6.66
CA THR A 9 -10.10 6.00 7.12
C THR A 9 -8.85 5.96 6.23
N GLY A 10 -7.70 5.66 6.83
CA GLY A 10 -6.45 5.36 6.13
C GLY A 10 -5.39 6.47 6.21
N LYS A 11 -4.64 6.63 5.11
CA LYS A 11 -3.50 7.53 5.00
C LYS A 11 -3.92 9.00 5.16
N TRP A 12 -3.25 9.68 6.09
CA TRP A 12 -3.29 11.13 6.20
C TRP A 12 -1.89 11.72 6.35
N HIS A 13 -1.60 12.77 5.59
CA HIS A 13 -0.29 13.44 5.60
C HIS A 13 -0.42 14.96 5.44
N VAL A 14 -1.57 15.50 5.84
CA VAL A 14 -1.87 16.93 5.79
C VAL A 14 -1.82 17.50 7.21
N ALA A 15 -1.44 18.77 7.35
CA ALA A 15 -1.28 19.41 8.65
C ALA A 15 -2.58 19.58 9.46
N ILE A 16 -3.73 19.68 8.77
CA ILE A 16 -5.03 19.72 9.44
C ILE A 16 -5.42 18.31 9.87
N LYS A 17 -5.94 18.13 11.08
CA LYS A 17 -6.42 16.82 11.53
C LYS A 17 -7.66 16.37 10.76
N PRO A 18 -7.83 15.07 10.45
CA PRO A 18 -9.01 14.57 9.74
C PRO A 18 -10.34 14.90 10.44
N ASP A 19 -10.38 14.88 11.77
CA ASP A 19 -11.57 15.18 12.58
C ASP A 19 -12.04 16.65 12.49
N ARG A 20 -11.25 17.52 11.86
CA ARG A 20 -11.65 18.89 11.50
C ARG A 20 -12.24 19.01 10.09
N VAL A 21 -12.20 17.93 9.32
CA VAL A 21 -12.61 17.88 7.90
C VAL A 21 -13.76 16.91 7.69
N PHE A 22 -13.79 15.80 8.44
CA PHE A 22 -14.78 14.74 8.35
C PHE A 22 -15.56 14.58 9.66
N ASP A 23 -16.85 14.27 9.56
CA ASP A 23 -17.73 14.03 10.71
C ASP A 23 -17.32 12.77 11.49
N HIS A 24 -16.90 11.74 10.76
CA HIS A 24 -16.58 10.42 11.31
C HIS A 24 -15.19 9.96 10.86
N CYS A 25 -14.23 9.98 11.76
CA CYS A 25 -12.88 9.48 11.52
C CYS A 25 -12.65 8.16 12.27
N SER A 26 -11.99 7.21 11.61
CA SER A 26 -11.63 5.92 12.20
C SER A 26 -10.11 5.76 12.29
N ARG A 27 -9.54 4.77 11.61
CA ARG A 27 -8.10 4.52 11.61
C ARG A 27 -7.36 5.56 10.77
N GLU A 28 -6.39 6.24 11.36
CA GLU A 28 -5.44 7.10 10.65
C GLU A 28 -4.07 6.42 10.56
N PHE A 29 -3.46 6.47 9.38
CA PHE A 29 -2.10 6.02 9.14
C PHE A 29 -1.22 7.18 8.65
N PRO A 30 0.07 7.22 9.05
CA PRO A 30 0.99 8.23 8.55
C PRO A 30 1.19 8.09 7.04
N GLY A 31 1.68 9.17 6.42
CA GLY A 31 1.98 9.19 4.98
C GLY A 31 2.90 8.06 4.52
N MET A 32 3.93 7.76 5.32
CA MET A 32 4.90 6.68 5.09
C MET A 32 4.68 5.56 6.09
N PRO A 33 4.49 4.31 5.66
CA PRO A 33 4.56 3.18 6.57
C PRO A 33 5.94 3.08 7.25
N PRO A 34 6.02 2.63 8.51
CA PRO A 34 7.30 2.35 9.15
C PRO A 34 8.01 1.22 8.40
N THR A 35 9.33 1.19 8.49
CA THR A 35 10.15 0.15 7.82
C THR A 35 11.38 -0.13 8.66
N VAL A 36 12.13 -1.17 8.28
CA VAL A 36 13.32 -1.67 8.98
C VAL A 36 14.54 -1.57 8.07
N PRO A 37 15.77 -1.46 8.61
CA PRO A 37 16.98 -1.35 7.80
C PRO A 37 17.17 -2.49 6.78
N SER A 38 16.76 -3.71 7.13
CA SER A 38 16.87 -4.89 6.25
C SER A 38 15.95 -4.84 5.03
N ALA A 39 14.95 -3.95 4.99
CA ALA A 39 14.09 -3.75 3.83
C ALA A 39 14.77 -2.92 2.70
N TYR A 40 16.00 -2.45 2.91
CA TYR A 40 16.78 -1.67 1.95
C TYR A 40 17.96 -2.48 1.43
N ASN A 41 18.49 -2.08 0.27
CA ASN A 41 19.65 -2.69 -0.39
C ASN A 41 19.49 -4.20 -0.64
N ARG A 42 18.30 -4.62 -1.08
CA ARG A 42 17.94 -6.05 -1.26
C ARG A 42 17.11 -6.29 -2.53
N PRO A 43 16.97 -7.55 -2.97
CA PRO A 43 17.85 -8.67 -2.65
C PRO A 43 19.23 -8.51 -3.31
N LEU A 44 20.23 -9.23 -2.79
CA LEU A 44 21.55 -9.39 -3.41
C LEU A 44 21.57 -10.74 -4.16
N GLU A 45 22.18 -10.82 -5.35
CA GLU A 45 22.03 -12.00 -6.23
C GLU A 45 22.60 -13.31 -5.65
N GLU A 46 23.65 -13.23 -4.84
CA GLU A 46 24.35 -14.40 -4.29
C GLU A 46 24.05 -14.65 -2.80
N GLU A 47 23.14 -13.87 -2.22
CA GLU A 47 22.79 -13.97 -0.80
C GLU A 47 21.29 -14.25 -0.63
N PRO A 48 20.90 -15.07 0.35
CA PRO A 48 19.50 -15.18 0.74
C PRO A 48 18.94 -13.81 1.10
N ASP A 49 17.74 -13.52 0.61
CA ASP A 49 17.06 -12.28 0.95
C ASP A 49 16.77 -12.22 2.45
N SER A 50 17.48 -11.34 3.16
CA SER A 50 17.40 -11.21 4.61
C SER A 50 16.09 -10.61 5.11
N TRP A 51 15.27 -10.06 4.20
CA TRP A 51 13.97 -9.47 4.52
C TRP A 51 12.88 -10.06 3.65
N ARG A 52 11.95 -10.77 4.30
CA ARG A 52 10.77 -11.36 3.64
C ARG A 52 9.60 -10.39 3.63
N SER A 53 9.05 -10.12 2.46
CA SER A 53 7.92 -9.19 2.27
C SER A 53 6.61 -9.68 2.92
N ASP A 54 6.45 -10.98 3.13
CA ASP A 54 5.27 -11.58 3.77
C ASP A 54 5.35 -11.73 5.28
N ASP A 55 6.52 -11.50 5.88
CA ASP A 55 6.73 -11.77 7.31
C ASP A 55 6.16 -10.62 8.18
N PRO A 56 5.13 -10.86 9.01
CA PRO A 56 4.59 -9.86 9.91
C PRO A 56 5.59 -9.35 10.96
N ALA A 57 6.64 -10.11 11.28
CA ALA A 57 7.69 -9.70 12.21
C ALA A 57 8.45 -8.45 11.72
N ASN A 58 8.41 -8.17 10.41
CA ASN A 58 9.01 -6.97 9.82
C ASN A 58 8.22 -5.68 10.07
N GLY A 59 7.07 -5.75 10.75
CA GLY A 59 6.24 -4.58 11.04
C GLY A 59 5.71 -3.97 9.74
N GLY A 60 5.90 -2.65 9.57
CA GLY A 60 5.36 -1.93 8.42
C GLY A 60 3.85 -1.99 8.33
N TYR A 61 3.32 -2.51 7.23
CA TYR A 61 1.88 -2.74 7.04
C TYR A 61 1.28 -3.69 8.07
N TRP A 62 2.10 -4.54 8.69
CA TRP A 62 1.67 -5.50 9.72
C TRP A 62 1.67 -4.90 11.13
N LYS A 63 2.10 -3.65 11.31
CA LYS A 63 2.10 -3.01 12.62
C LYS A 63 0.68 -2.91 13.15
N GLY A 64 0.41 -3.58 14.28
CA GLY A 64 -0.93 -3.72 14.85
C GLY A 64 -1.58 -5.09 14.60
N GLY A 65 -0.86 -6.04 14.00
CA GLY A 65 -1.27 -7.44 13.84
C GLY A 65 -2.01 -7.73 12.53
N THR A 66 -2.80 -6.76 12.04
CA THR A 66 -3.54 -6.86 10.78
C THR A 66 -2.94 -5.94 9.73
N HIS A 67 -2.83 -6.42 8.48
CA HIS A 67 -2.32 -5.62 7.38
C HIS A 67 -3.14 -4.33 7.21
N TRP A 68 -2.50 -3.17 7.05
CA TRP A 68 -3.22 -1.89 7.00
C TRP A 68 -4.28 -1.80 5.90
N SER A 69 -4.06 -2.39 4.72
CA SER A 69 -5.12 -2.49 3.70
C SER A 69 -6.38 -3.21 4.19
N VAL A 70 -6.24 -4.28 4.98
CA VAL A 70 -7.39 -4.98 5.56
C VAL A 70 -8.08 -4.07 6.58
N VAL A 71 -7.32 -3.40 7.45
CA VAL A 71 -7.86 -2.46 8.44
C VAL A 71 -8.61 -1.29 7.76
N THR A 72 -8.05 -0.71 6.70
CA THR A 72 -8.71 0.38 5.95
C THR A 72 -10.01 -0.11 5.33
N ALA A 73 -10.05 -1.31 4.75
CA ALA A 73 -11.28 -1.87 4.20
C ALA A 73 -12.31 -2.21 5.28
N ASP A 74 -11.90 -2.78 6.40
CA ASP A 74 -12.80 -3.09 7.52
C ASP A 74 -13.47 -1.81 8.04
N CYS A 75 -12.70 -0.75 8.29
CA CYS A 75 -13.24 0.54 8.71
C CYS A 75 -14.15 1.18 7.63
N ALA A 76 -13.79 1.06 6.35
CA ALA A 76 -14.64 1.55 5.27
C ALA A 76 -15.99 0.83 5.25
N ILE A 77 -15.99 -0.50 5.41
CA ILE A 77 -17.21 -1.31 5.48
C ILE A 77 -18.06 -0.93 6.71
N GLU A 78 -17.44 -0.73 7.88
CA GLU A 78 -18.13 -0.27 9.09
C GLU A 78 -18.82 1.10 8.89
N HIS A 79 -18.17 2.02 8.17
CA HIS A 79 -18.76 3.30 7.81
C HIS A 79 -19.93 3.15 6.84
N LEU A 80 -19.82 2.28 5.83
CA LEU A 80 -20.91 1.99 4.90
C LEU A 80 -22.12 1.36 5.60
N ASP A 81 -21.87 0.41 6.53
CA ASP A 81 -22.90 -0.23 7.35
C ASP A 81 -23.60 0.77 8.30
N SER A 82 -22.88 1.82 8.71
CA SER A 82 -23.45 2.91 9.51
C SER A 82 -24.27 3.87 8.63
N ALA A 83 -23.74 4.26 7.47
CA ALA A 83 -24.43 5.11 6.50
C ALA A 83 -25.73 4.47 6.00
N ALA A 84 -25.78 3.14 5.86
CA ALA A 84 -26.98 2.41 5.45
C ALA A 84 -28.17 2.53 6.44
N LYS A 85 -27.94 3.06 7.65
CA LYS A 85 -28.98 3.29 8.68
C LYS A 85 -29.49 4.73 8.69
N SER A 86 -28.99 5.59 7.79
CA SER A 86 -29.32 7.01 7.70
C SER A 86 -29.93 7.30 6.32
N ASP A 87 -30.91 8.20 6.27
CA ASP A 87 -31.46 8.70 5.00
C ASP A 87 -30.59 9.81 4.39
N LYS A 88 -29.51 10.22 5.06
CA LYS A 88 -28.60 11.25 4.56
C LYS A 88 -27.64 10.66 3.52
N PRO A 89 -27.24 11.43 2.49
CA PRO A 89 -26.17 11.01 1.62
C PRO A 89 -24.84 10.92 2.39
N PHE A 90 -23.90 10.12 1.90
CA PHE A 90 -22.59 9.97 2.53
C PHE A 90 -21.43 10.26 1.57
N PHE A 91 -20.31 10.68 2.14
CA PHE A 91 -19.02 10.78 1.44
C PHE A 91 -17.98 9.99 2.24
N LEU A 92 -17.40 8.96 1.64
CA LEU A 92 -16.37 8.15 2.28
C LEU A 92 -15.01 8.36 1.59
N TYR A 93 -14.03 8.83 2.36
CA TYR A 93 -12.63 8.88 1.95
C TYR A 93 -11.85 7.71 2.58
N ALA A 94 -11.69 6.63 1.82
CA ALA A 94 -10.90 5.46 2.19
C ALA A 94 -9.52 5.50 1.49
N ALA A 95 -8.50 5.94 2.22
CA ALA A 95 -7.17 6.23 1.67
C ALA A 95 -6.17 5.10 1.97
N PHE A 96 -5.97 4.17 1.05
CA PHE A 96 -4.99 3.10 1.25
C PHE A 96 -3.54 3.59 1.18
N ASN A 97 -2.67 3.09 2.06
CA ASN A 97 -1.21 3.31 1.96
C ASN A 97 -0.57 2.46 0.85
N ALA A 98 -1.09 1.25 0.64
CA ALA A 98 -0.64 0.38 -0.44
C ALA A 98 -0.84 1.09 -1.80
N PRO A 99 0.07 0.90 -2.78
CA PRO A 99 1.20 -0.05 -2.80
C PRO A 99 2.56 0.57 -2.42
N HIS A 100 2.57 1.60 -1.56
CA HIS A 100 3.82 2.22 -1.10
C HIS A 100 4.72 1.21 -0.37
N ASP A 101 6.03 1.41 -0.33
CA ASP A 101 6.93 0.54 0.43
C ASP A 101 6.76 0.69 1.97
N PRO A 102 7.18 -0.28 2.79
CA PRO A 102 7.79 -1.57 2.41
C PRO A 102 6.78 -2.45 1.66
N ARG A 103 7.21 -3.10 0.57
CA ARG A 103 6.30 -3.81 -0.35
C ARG A 103 5.85 -5.14 0.24
N GLN A 104 4.97 -5.08 1.24
CA GLN A 104 4.52 -6.22 2.01
C GLN A 104 3.16 -6.70 1.54
N ALA A 105 2.99 -8.00 1.36
CA ALA A 105 1.72 -8.62 1.00
C ALA A 105 1.62 -10.00 1.65
N PRO A 106 0.41 -10.51 1.97
CA PRO A 106 0.26 -11.86 2.48
C PRO A 106 0.83 -12.91 1.49
N THR A 107 1.40 -14.01 2.01
CA THR A 107 2.07 -15.04 1.20
C THR A 107 1.24 -15.52 0.01
N GLY A 108 -0.06 -15.77 0.20
CA GLY A 108 -0.95 -16.22 -0.87
C GLY A 108 -1.14 -15.24 -2.04
N PHE A 109 -0.76 -13.96 -1.89
CA PHE A 109 -0.69 -13.00 -3.00
C PHE A 109 0.68 -13.01 -3.67
N LEU A 110 1.77 -13.18 -2.91
CA LEU A 110 3.13 -13.31 -3.45
C LEU A 110 3.30 -14.59 -4.29
N ASP A 111 2.65 -15.68 -3.90
CA ASP A 111 2.72 -16.97 -4.59
C ASP A 111 2.09 -16.95 -5.99
N ARG A 112 1.25 -15.93 -6.27
CA ARG A 112 0.65 -15.72 -7.61
C ARG A 112 1.66 -15.23 -8.64
N TYR A 113 2.80 -14.72 -8.18
CA TYR A 113 3.80 -14.08 -9.03
C TYR A 113 5.13 -14.81 -8.91
N ASP A 114 5.47 -15.58 -9.95
CA ASP A 114 6.78 -16.20 -10.09
C ASP A 114 7.82 -15.14 -10.52
N VAL A 115 8.84 -14.91 -9.69
CA VAL A 115 9.89 -13.92 -9.95
C VAL A 115 10.60 -14.15 -11.27
N ALA A 116 10.77 -15.40 -11.70
CA ALA A 116 11.44 -15.74 -12.95
C ALA A 116 10.63 -15.34 -14.20
N LYS A 117 9.32 -15.13 -14.04
CA LYS A 117 8.40 -14.71 -15.11
C LYS A 117 8.13 -13.20 -15.11
N ILE A 118 8.73 -12.45 -14.19
CA ILE A 118 8.63 -10.99 -14.17
C ILE A 118 9.66 -10.41 -15.11
N ASP A 119 9.20 -9.59 -16.07
CA ASP A 119 10.11 -8.85 -16.94
C ASP A 119 10.79 -7.70 -16.19
N VAL A 120 12.02 -7.38 -16.58
CA VAL A 120 12.61 -6.08 -16.25
C VAL A 120 12.06 -5.01 -17.21
N PRO A 121 11.96 -3.74 -16.81
CA PRO A 121 11.52 -2.69 -17.72
C PRO A 121 12.44 -2.59 -18.95
N LYS A 122 11.88 -2.28 -20.13
CA LYS A 122 12.69 -2.09 -21.36
C LYS A 122 13.75 -1.00 -21.21
N SER A 123 13.52 -0.04 -20.32
CA SER A 123 14.43 1.04 -19.97
C SER A 123 15.38 0.70 -18.82
N PHE A 124 15.49 -0.58 -18.44
CA PHE A 124 16.37 -1.02 -17.36
C PHE A 124 17.83 -0.68 -17.68
N LEU A 125 18.46 0.03 -16.75
CA LEU A 125 19.88 0.29 -16.73
C LEU A 125 20.37 0.00 -15.30
N PRO A 126 21.44 -0.81 -15.13
CA PRO A 126 22.03 -1.03 -13.82
C PRO A 126 22.37 0.28 -13.09
N GLU A 127 22.83 1.27 -13.85
CA GLU A 127 23.05 2.65 -13.39
C GLU A 127 22.55 3.63 -14.45
N TYR A 128 21.70 4.57 -14.05
CA TYR A 128 21.22 5.60 -14.96
C TYR A 128 22.23 6.76 -15.05
N PRO A 129 22.76 7.09 -16.24
CA PRO A 129 23.89 8.03 -16.38
C PRO A 129 23.59 9.46 -15.91
N HIS A 130 22.31 9.86 -15.91
CA HIS A 130 21.89 11.20 -15.48
C HIS A 130 21.23 11.22 -14.10
N ALA A 131 21.30 10.12 -13.32
CA ALA A 131 20.67 9.98 -12.01
C ALA A 131 21.00 11.14 -11.06
N LYS A 132 22.30 11.49 -10.96
CA LYS A 132 22.76 12.61 -10.13
C LYS A 132 22.22 13.96 -10.58
N ALA A 133 22.20 14.22 -11.89
CA ALA A 133 21.73 15.49 -12.45
C ALA A 133 20.23 15.70 -12.22
N MET A 134 19.45 14.62 -12.14
CA MET A 134 18.00 14.66 -11.87
C MET A 134 17.66 14.59 -10.37
N GLY A 135 18.66 14.52 -9.48
CA GLY A 135 18.41 14.35 -8.04
C GLY A 135 17.96 12.94 -7.62
N ALA A 136 18.04 11.95 -8.52
CA ALA A 136 17.69 10.55 -8.28
C ALA A 136 18.95 9.66 -8.12
N GLY A 137 19.97 10.19 -7.45
CA GLY A 137 21.21 9.44 -7.19
C GLY A 137 21.05 8.38 -6.08
N PRO A 138 22.07 7.52 -5.86
CA PRO A 138 22.02 6.41 -4.89
C PRO A 138 21.75 6.81 -3.43
N SER A 139 21.91 8.09 -3.08
CA SER A 139 21.61 8.61 -1.75
C SER A 139 20.13 8.89 -1.52
N LEU A 140 19.32 9.00 -2.58
CA LEU A 140 17.88 9.19 -2.49
C LEU A 140 17.25 7.96 -1.81
N ARG A 141 16.30 8.19 -0.91
CA ARG A 141 15.72 7.11 -0.08
C ARG A 141 15.10 6.00 -0.94
N ASP A 142 14.36 6.37 -1.97
CA ASP A 142 13.70 5.42 -2.88
C ASP A 142 14.71 4.59 -3.67
N GLU A 143 15.86 5.20 -3.97
CA GLU A 143 16.96 4.52 -4.63
C GLU A 143 17.69 3.53 -3.69
N LYS A 144 17.53 3.64 -2.38
CA LYS A 144 18.15 2.68 -1.44
C LYS A 144 17.40 1.37 -1.33
N LEU A 145 16.21 1.22 -1.93
CA LEU A 145 15.41 -0.01 -1.80
C LEU A 145 16.11 -1.23 -2.43
N ALA A 146 16.82 -1.04 -3.53
CA ALA A 146 17.57 -2.06 -4.25
C ALA A 146 19.10 -1.79 -4.17
N PRO A 147 19.96 -2.77 -4.50
CA PRO A 147 21.40 -2.56 -4.60
C PRO A 147 21.81 -1.67 -5.78
N PHE A 148 23.02 -1.12 -5.70
CA PHE A 148 23.72 -0.46 -6.80
C PHE A 148 25.04 -1.19 -7.12
N PRO A 149 25.36 -1.44 -8.41
CA PRO A 149 24.49 -1.27 -9.57
C PRO A 149 23.23 -2.13 -9.45
N ARG A 150 22.12 -1.72 -10.07
CA ARG A 150 20.86 -2.47 -10.04
C ARG A 150 21.06 -3.82 -10.72
N THR A 151 20.56 -4.87 -10.10
CA THR A 151 20.51 -6.20 -10.71
C THR A 151 19.13 -6.47 -11.29
N GLU A 152 19.06 -7.28 -12.35
CA GLU A 152 17.77 -7.70 -12.89
C GLU A 152 16.97 -8.46 -11.83
N PHE A 153 17.63 -9.32 -11.05
CA PHE A 153 16.99 -10.08 -9.98
C PHE A 153 16.32 -9.17 -8.94
N ALA A 154 17.00 -8.11 -8.50
CA ALA A 154 16.41 -7.17 -7.55
C ALA A 154 15.21 -6.43 -8.15
N VAL A 155 15.32 -5.99 -9.40
CA VAL A 155 14.20 -5.33 -10.10
C VAL A 155 13.00 -6.25 -10.27
N ARG A 156 13.22 -7.50 -10.68
CA ARG A 156 12.15 -8.52 -10.79
C ARG A 156 11.48 -8.77 -9.44
N THR A 157 12.28 -8.89 -8.37
CA THR A 157 11.78 -9.16 -7.02
C THR A 157 10.93 -8.00 -6.49
N HIS A 158 11.42 -6.75 -6.60
CA HIS A 158 10.65 -5.58 -6.18
C HIS A 158 9.37 -5.40 -6.99
N ARG A 159 9.38 -5.72 -8.30
CA ARG A 159 8.17 -5.73 -9.14
C ARG A 159 7.19 -6.82 -8.71
N ARG A 160 7.66 -8.03 -8.43
CA ARG A 160 6.85 -9.14 -7.89
C ARG A 160 6.12 -8.70 -6.62
N GLU A 161 6.84 -8.15 -5.66
CA GLU A 161 6.28 -7.71 -4.38
C GLU A 161 5.29 -6.55 -4.55
N TYR A 162 5.60 -5.60 -5.43
CA TYR A 162 4.69 -4.52 -5.79
C TYR A 162 3.39 -5.05 -6.41
N TYR A 163 3.47 -6.00 -7.34
CA TYR A 163 2.29 -6.61 -7.96
C TYR A 163 1.45 -7.38 -6.95
N ALA A 164 2.07 -8.18 -6.09
CA ALA A 164 1.37 -8.87 -5.02
C ALA A 164 0.63 -7.91 -4.08
N LEU A 165 1.25 -6.79 -3.72
CA LEU A 165 0.63 -5.76 -2.88
C LEU A 165 -0.53 -5.04 -3.60
N VAL A 166 -0.40 -4.77 -4.90
CA VAL A 166 -1.51 -4.23 -5.72
C VAL A 166 -2.67 -5.22 -5.78
N THR A 167 -2.42 -6.52 -6.00
CA THR A 167 -3.48 -7.55 -5.97
C THR A 167 -4.14 -7.68 -4.61
N HIS A 168 -3.35 -7.58 -3.55
CA HIS A 168 -3.89 -7.59 -2.19
C HIS A 168 -4.79 -6.38 -1.94
N LEU A 169 -4.35 -5.18 -2.35
CA LEU A 169 -5.14 -3.95 -2.31
C LEU A 169 -6.44 -4.10 -3.10
N ASP A 170 -6.37 -4.61 -4.33
CA ASP A 170 -7.53 -4.85 -5.19
C ASP A 170 -8.57 -5.75 -4.52
N ALA A 171 -8.13 -6.84 -3.88
CA ALA A 171 -9.02 -7.70 -3.10
C ALA A 171 -9.71 -6.94 -1.95
N GLN A 172 -9.04 -5.97 -1.30
CA GLN A 172 -9.65 -5.15 -0.25
C GLN A 172 -10.65 -4.14 -0.81
N ILE A 173 -10.39 -3.57 -2.00
CA ILE A 173 -11.36 -2.74 -2.71
C ILE A 173 -12.59 -3.57 -3.08
N GLY A 174 -12.40 -4.80 -3.56
CA GLY A 174 -13.49 -5.75 -3.84
C GLY A 174 -14.42 -5.92 -2.64
N ARG A 175 -13.88 -6.11 -1.43
CA ARG A 175 -14.67 -6.22 -0.19
C ARG A 175 -15.51 -4.96 0.10
N ILE A 176 -14.97 -3.77 -0.17
CA ILE A 176 -15.72 -2.52 0.00
C ILE A 176 -16.87 -2.43 -1.02
N LEU A 177 -16.60 -2.78 -2.28
CA LEU A 177 -17.62 -2.79 -3.34
C LEU A 177 -18.73 -3.80 -3.06
N GLU A 178 -18.38 -4.98 -2.54
CA GLU A 178 -19.35 -5.99 -2.08
C GLU A 178 -20.23 -5.47 -0.94
N ALA A 179 -19.66 -4.71 0.00
CA ALA A 179 -20.44 -4.07 1.06
C ALA A 179 -21.40 -3.00 0.53
N LEU A 180 -20.95 -2.16 -0.42
CA LEU A 180 -21.82 -1.19 -1.10
C LEU A 180 -23.01 -1.89 -1.79
N GLU A 181 -22.75 -3.00 -2.48
CA GLU A 181 -23.78 -3.78 -3.15
C GLU A 181 -24.76 -4.40 -2.15
N LYS A 182 -24.25 -5.05 -1.10
CA LYS A 182 -25.05 -5.65 -0.03
C LYS A 182 -25.96 -4.62 0.66
N ASN A 183 -25.49 -3.39 0.81
CA ASN A 183 -26.22 -2.31 1.46
C ASN A 183 -27.15 -1.55 0.50
N GLY A 184 -27.22 -1.90 -0.79
CA GLY A 184 -28.04 -1.20 -1.78
C GLY A 184 -27.57 0.23 -2.08
N GLN A 185 -26.29 0.50 -1.86
CA GLN A 185 -25.65 1.81 -1.99
C GLN A 185 -24.85 1.97 -3.29
N LYS A 186 -24.73 0.91 -4.11
CA LYS A 186 -23.90 0.89 -5.33
C LYS A 186 -24.41 1.80 -6.45
N ASP A 187 -25.73 1.92 -6.59
CA ASP A 187 -26.40 2.61 -7.69
C ASP A 187 -27.12 3.89 -7.25
N GLN A 188 -26.81 4.41 -6.05
CA GLN A 188 -27.38 5.64 -5.51
C GLN A 188 -26.62 6.90 -5.95
#